data_AF-A0A9W4T8S6-F1
#
_entry.id   AF-A0A9W4T8S6-F1
#
_cell.length_a   1.000
_cell.length_b   1.000
_cell.length_c   1.000
_cell.angle_alpha   90.00
_cell.angle_beta   90.00
_cell.angle_gamma   90.00
#
_symmetry.space_group_name_H-M   'P 1'
#
loop_
_entity.id
_entity.type
_entity.pdbx_description
1 polymer ?
#
loop_
_entity_poly.entity_id
_entity_poly.type
_entity_poly.pdbx_seq_one_letter_code
_entity_poly.pdbx_strand_id
1 'polypeptide(L)'
;MTSENKKQKRTAISDEIKHEICEFHTKNSHLSHIDIALHFNQLHNFDIKRTTISKILKDKGRWLSAITNPPIPTYKHREVKCPLLEEALSIW
;
A
#
# COMPACT_ATOMS: atom_id res chain seq x y z
N MET A 1 18.01 -27.97 6.48
CA MET A 1 16.92 -27.03 6.79
C MET A 1 16.40 -26.44 5.49
N THR A 2 15.39 -27.05 4.89
CA THR A 2 14.78 -26.57 3.65
C THR A 2 13.88 -25.38 4.00
N SER A 3 14.31 -24.16 3.65
CA SER A 3 13.46 -22.98 3.70
C SER A 3 12.35 -23.13 2.66
N GLU A 4 11.17 -23.58 3.08
CA GLU A 4 9.99 -23.58 2.21
C GLU A 4 9.72 -22.15 1.73
N ASN A 5 9.82 -21.96 0.42
CA ASN A 5 9.56 -20.68 -0.23
C ASN A 5 8.05 -20.45 -0.28
N LYS A 6 7.46 -20.09 0.86
CA LYS A 6 6.03 -19.75 0.98
C LYS A 6 5.75 -18.61 -0.01
N LYS A 7 4.89 -18.87 -1.01
CA LYS A 7 4.46 -17.87 -1.99
C LYS A 7 3.95 -16.65 -1.23
N GLN A 8 4.58 -15.50 -1.48
CA GLN A 8 4.23 -14.25 -0.82
C GLN A 8 2.82 -13.83 -1.26
N LYS A 9 1.88 -13.81 -0.32
CA LYS A 9 0.54 -13.29 -0.58
C LYS A 9 0.60 -11.76 -0.58
N ARG A 10 0.15 -11.12 -1.66
CA ARG A 10 0.02 -9.66 -1.68
C ARG A 10 -1.13 -9.26 -0.76
N THR A 11 -0.81 -8.48 0.27
CA THR A 11 -1.81 -7.84 1.14
C THR A 11 -2.13 -6.46 0.62
N ALA A 12 -3.42 -6.12 0.57
CA ALA A 12 -3.85 -4.75 0.30
C ALA A 12 -3.68 -3.95 1.59
N ILE A 13 -2.92 -2.85 1.52
CA ILE A 13 -2.76 -1.89 2.62
C ILE A 13 -3.46 -0.60 2.16
N SER A 14 -4.43 -0.14 2.96
CA SER A 14 -5.16 1.09 2.68
C SER A 14 -4.27 2.33 2.84
N ASP A 15 -4.72 3.47 2.33
CA ASP A 15 -3.93 4.68 2.38
C ASP A 15 -3.90 5.29 3.80
N GLU A 16 -4.94 5.05 4.61
CA GLU A 16 -4.99 5.43 6.02
C GLU A 16 -3.89 4.72 6.82
N ILE A 17 -3.71 3.41 6.61
CA ILE A 17 -2.69 2.64 7.33
C ILE A 17 -1.27 3.09 6.93
N LYS A 18 -1.07 3.47 5.67
CA LYS A 18 0.22 4.02 5.21
C LYS A 18 0.50 5.37 5.87
N HIS A 19 -0.52 6.19 6.05
CA HIS A 19 -0.41 7.44 6.78
C HIS A 19 -0.06 7.19 8.26
N GLU A 20 -0.78 6.28 8.93
CA GLU A 20 -0.50 5.89 10.32
C GLU A 20 0.93 5.37 10.51
N ILE A 21 1.44 4.54 9.59
CA ILE A 21 2.83 4.08 9.59
C ILE A 21 3.80 5.26 9.52
N CYS A 22 3.51 6.25 8.68
CA CYS A 22 4.34 7.45 8.53
C CYS A 22 4.32 8.31 9.81
N GLU A 23 3.17 8.49 10.43
CA GLU A 23 3.04 9.19 11.71
C GLU A 23 3.76 8.46 12.84
N PHE A 24 3.58 7.15 12.92
CA PHE A 24 4.18 6.31 13.94
C PHE A 24 5.70 6.37 13.88
N HIS A 25 6.26 6.34 12.67
CA HIS A 25 7.70 6.52 12.44
C HIS A 25 8.18 7.94 12.84
N THR A 26 7.39 9.00 12.59
CA THR A 26 7.78 10.34 13.05
C THR A 26 7.79 10.48 14.57
N LYS A 27 6.82 9.86 15.25
CA LYS A 27 6.74 9.87 16.72
C LYS A 27 7.83 8.99 17.34
N ASN A 28 8.23 7.92 16.65
CA ASN A 28 9.17 6.91 17.13
C ASN A 28 10.36 6.71 16.17
N SER A 29 11.11 7.78 15.88
CA SER A 29 12.22 7.74 14.91
C SER A 29 13.39 6.81 15.30
N HIS A 30 13.40 6.28 16.53
CA HIS A 30 14.42 5.36 17.03
C HIS A 30 14.10 3.88 16.74
N LEU A 31 12.85 3.57 16.36
CA LEU A 31 12.44 2.19 16.10
C LEU A 31 12.96 1.68 14.76
N SER A 32 13.32 0.40 14.71
CA SER A 32 13.68 -0.25 13.47
C SER A 32 12.46 -0.41 12.57
N HIS A 33 12.68 -0.40 11.25
CA HIS A 33 11.63 -0.74 10.28
C HIS A 33 11.06 -2.15 10.50
N ILE A 34 11.83 -3.04 11.14
CA ILE A 34 11.37 -4.39 11.51
C ILE A 34 10.36 -4.29 12.65
N ASP A 35 10.65 -3.50 13.68
CA ASP A 35 9.79 -3.34 14.85
C ASP A 35 8.47 -2.67 14.47
N ILE A 36 8.52 -1.67 13.59
CA ILE A 36 7.32 -1.04 13.02
C ILE A 36 6.49 -2.07 12.27
N ALA A 37 7.10 -2.92 11.44
CA ALA A 37 6.37 -3.97 10.74
C ALA A 37 5.71 -4.96 11.71
N LEU A 38 6.41 -5.38 12.77
CA LEU A 38 5.86 -6.28 13.78
C LEU A 38 4.66 -5.65 14.52
N HIS A 39 4.76 -4.38 14.88
CA HIS A 39 3.69 -3.65 15.56
C HIS A 39 2.39 -3.63 14.72
N PHE A 40 2.49 -3.26 13.43
CA PHE A 40 1.32 -3.22 12.56
C PHE A 40 0.81 -4.61 12.15
N ASN A 41 1.68 -5.62 12.08
CA ASN A 41 1.27 -7.00 11.85
C ASN A 41 0.45 -7.54 13.02
N GLN A 42 0.84 -7.23 14.25
CA GLN A 42 0.09 -7.60 15.46
C GLN A 42 -1.25 -6.88 15.54
N LEU A 43 -1.30 -5.59 15.16
CA LEU A 43 -2.51 -4.77 15.27
C LEU A 43 -3.58 -5.15 14.23
N HIS A 44 -3.19 -5.42 12.98
CA HIS A 44 -4.12 -5.60 11.86
C HIS A 44 -4.11 -7.02 11.25
N ASN A 45 -3.41 -7.97 11.88
CA ASN A 45 -3.24 -9.34 11.37
C ASN A 45 -2.73 -9.38 9.92
N PHE A 46 -1.75 -8.54 9.61
CA PHE A 46 -1.09 -8.48 8.29
C PHE A 46 0.27 -9.18 8.29
N ASP A 47 0.78 -9.47 7.08
CA ASP A 47 2.16 -9.89 6.83
C ASP A 47 2.93 -8.77 6.11
N ILE A 48 3.12 -7.65 6.79
CA ILE A 48 3.93 -6.52 6.32
C ILE A 48 5.40 -6.85 6.59
N LYS A 49 6.21 -6.70 5.54
CA LYS A 49 7.66 -6.89 5.61
C LYS A 49 8.37 -5.55 5.81
N ARG A 50 9.59 -5.61 6.35
CA ARG A 50 10.51 -4.46 6.44
C ARG A 50 10.62 -3.68 5.12
N THR A 51 10.68 -4.39 3.99
CA THR A 51 10.78 -3.78 2.65
C THR A 51 9.54 -2.99 2.27
N THR A 52 8.36 -3.41 2.72
CA THR A 52 7.11 -2.67 2.53
C THR A 52 7.12 -1.38 3.35
N ILE A 53 7.52 -1.44 4.62
CA ILE A 53 7.70 -0.24 5.46
C ILE A 53 8.69 0.73 4.81
N SER A 54 9.84 0.24 4.33
CA SER A 54 10.82 1.08 3.66
C SER A 54 10.27 1.76 2.40
N LYS A 55 9.41 1.08 1.62
CA LYS A 55 8.75 1.66 0.45
C LYS A 55 7.73 2.72 0.83
N ILE A 56 6.93 2.47 1.88
CA ILE A 56 5.96 3.43 2.40
C ILE A 56 6.68 4.70 2.86
N LEU A 57 7.73 4.55 3.67
CA LEU A 57 8.49 5.68 4.21
C LEU A 57 9.26 6.46 3.14
N LYS A 58 9.67 5.82 2.04
CA LYS A 58 10.29 6.51 0.90
C LYS A 58 9.34 7.55 0.29
N ASP A 59 8.05 7.22 0.23
CA ASP A 59 6.98 8.08 -0.29
C ASP A 59 6.23 8.80 0.84
N LYS A 60 6.85 8.99 2.02
CA LYS A 60 6.21 9.56 3.23
C LYS A 60 5.46 10.86 2.97
N GLY A 61 6.03 11.78 2.18
CA GLY A 61 5.38 13.07 1.88
C GLY A 61 4.03 12.88 1.20
N ARG A 62 3.92 11.92 0.27
CA ARG A 62 2.67 11.57 -0.39
C ARG A 62 1.64 11.02 0.60
N TRP A 63 2.05 10.14 1.50
CA TRP A 63 1.12 9.50 2.45
C TRP A 63 0.62 10.47 3.52
N LEU A 64 1.49 11.37 4.01
CA LEU A 64 1.07 12.43 4.94
C LEU A 64 0.05 13.39 4.30
N SER A 65 0.24 13.73 3.02
CA SER A 65 -0.71 14.60 2.31
C SER A 65 -1.99 13.89 1.85
N ALA A 66 -2.02 12.55 1.82
CA ALA A 66 -3.16 11.79 1.31
C ALA A 66 -4.45 11.96 2.13
N ILE A 67 -4.33 12.27 3.43
CA ILE A 67 -5.50 12.55 4.29
C ILE A 67 -5.96 14.01 4.15
N THR A 68 -5.03 14.96 4.09
CA THR A 68 -5.35 16.39 3.97
C THR A 68 -5.91 16.74 2.60
N ASN A 69 -5.32 16.18 1.55
CA ASN A 69 -5.71 16.36 0.17
C ASN A 69 -5.91 14.96 -0.43
N PRO A 70 -7.12 14.37 -0.30
CA PRO A 70 -7.39 13.09 -0.94
C PRO A 70 -7.05 13.22 -2.42
N PRO A 71 -6.21 12.32 -2.97
CA PRO A 71 -5.84 12.41 -4.36
C PRO A 71 -7.13 12.35 -5.18
N ILE A 72 -7.38 13.41 -5.94
CA ILE A 72 -8.46 13.44 -6.93
C ILE A 72 -8.31 12.16 -7.75
N PRO A 73 -9.38 11.35 -7.94
CA PRO A 73 -9.29 10.17 -8.79
C PRO A 73 -8.83 10.64 -10.16
N THR A 74 -7.54 10.44 -10.44
CA THR A 74 -6.96 10.81 -11.71
C THR A 74 -7.58 9.84 -12.69
N TYR A 75 -8.52 10.35 -13.50
CA TYR A 75 -9.16 9.60 -14.56
C TYR A 75 -8.04 9.01 -15.41
N LYS A 76 -7.84 7.69 -15.26
CA LYS A 76 -6.81 7.00 -16.02
C LYS A 76 -7.40 6.80 -17.40
N HIS A 77 -6.98 7.61 -18.37
CA HIS A 77 -7.12 7.29 -19.78
C HIS A 77 -6.32 6.02 -20.08
N ARG A 78 -6.88 4.87 -19.70
CA ARG A 78 -6.38 3.57 -20.14
C ARG A 78 -7.11 3.28 -21.43
N GLU A 79 -6.35 3.09 -22.50
CA GLU A 79 -6.90 2.51 -23.71
C GLU A 79 -7.47 1.13 -23.36
N VAL A 80 -8.71 0.91 -23.74
CA VAL A 80 -9.34 -0.40 -23.56
C VAL A 80 -8.61 -1.37 -24.50
N LYS A 81 -8.25 -2.54 -23.98
CA LYS A 81 -7.57 -3.59 -24.75
C LYS A 81 -8.38 -4.05 -25.97
N CYS A 82 -9.71 -3.97 -25.88
CA CYS A 82 -10.65 -4.39 -26.93
C CYS A 82 -11.78 -3.36 -27.07
N PRO A 83 -11.57 -2.22 -27.74
CA PRO A 83 -12.56 -1.14 -27.81
C PRO A 83 -13.87 -1.57 -28.50
N LEU A 84 -13.79 -2.39 -29.55
CA LEU A 84 -14.97 -2.93 -30.26
C LEU A 84 -15.86 -3.81 -29.37
N LEU A 85 -15.26 -4.54 -28.42
CA LEU A 85 -16.02 -5.40 -27.51
C LEU A 85 -16.76 -4.55 -26.46
N GLU A 86 -16.12 -3.52 -25.91
CA GLU A 86 -16.79 -2.59 -24.99
C GLU A 86 -17.94 -1.85 -25.68
N GLU A 87 -17.74 -1.41 -26.93
CA GLU A 87 -18.80 -0.78 -27.70
C GLU A 87 -20.01 -1.71 -27.88
N ALA A 88 -19.77 -2.95 -28.31
CA ALA A 88 -20.84 -3.94 -28.45
C ALA A 88 -21.54 -4.26 -27.12
N LEU A 89 -20.79 -4.36 -26.02
CA LEU A 89 -21.33 -4.60 -24.68
C LEU A 89 -22.10 -3.39 -24.12
N SER A 90 -21.73 -2.17 -24.50
CA SER A 90 -22.44 -0.97 -24.05
C SER A 90 -23.84 -0.83 -24.64
N ILE A 91 -24.11 -1.50 -25.76
CA ILE A 91 -25.39 -1.48 -26.49
C ILE A 91 -26.32 -2.62 -26.03
N TRP A 92 -25.78 -3.67 -25.39
CA TRP A 92 -26.51 -4.88 -25.01
C TRP A 92 -27.29 -4.71 -23.71
#